data_AF-A0A9W7DEJ9-F1
#
_entry.id   AF-A0A9W7DEJ9-F1
#
_cell.length_a   1.000
_cell.length_b   1.000
_cell.length_c   1.000
_cell.angle_alpha   90.00
_cell.angle_beta   90.00
_cell.angle_gamma   90.00
#
_symmetry.space_group_name_H-M   'P 1'
#
loop_
_entity.id
_entity.type
_entity.pdbx_description
1 polymer ?
#
loop_
_entity_poly.entity_id
_entity_poly.type
_entity_poly.pdbx_seq_one_letter_code
_entity_poly.pdbx_strand_id
1 'polypeptide(L)'
;MYALGNSKASQGTLWGNDVSDDEAEAPILSTREVVKPQASHKKADVNPRADKTKAKKFGKKPVTGNEAGSKFSNKNRDVEGPRSTFRKGSKDKKFDRHSRTGRSETGKSQHNKLGDEAESQIEAEADAEAEIEEDEVEEEEQPVLTSAADYFSQLEQQQAQFGSKPKAAAINAKLLKAEKIVKEREEFIPATAVKKTRTKAKKEKIYVDADIKVASSSDRPPRGDRRGGRGDRGDRRGGRGDRRGGRGGRGERAPKDSKPAASAPASTGFDESKFPAL
;
A
#
# COMPACT_ATOMS: atom_id res chain seq x y z
N MET A 1 -93.63 21.57 -36.92
CA MET A 1 -94.04 21.54 -35.50
C MET A 1 -92.85 21.08 -34.68
N TYR A 2 -92.40 21.89 -33.73
CA TYR A 2 -91.36 21.52 -32.76
C TYR A 2 -91.98 20.67 -31.65
N ALA A 3 -91.29 19.61 -31.22
CA ALA A 3 -91.37 19.12 -29.85
C ALA A 3 -90.00 18.53 -29.46
N LEU A 4 -89.39 19.16 -28.47
CA LEU A 4 -88.15 18.77 -27.80
C LEU A 4 -88.38 17.54 -26.92
N GLY A 5 -87.39 16.64 -26.86
CA GLY A 5 -87.29 15.58 -25.87
C GLY A 5 -85.82 15.24 -25.60
N ASN A 6 -85.25 15.84 -24.56
CA ASN A 6 -83.91 15.54 -24.05
C ASN A 6 -83.96 14.32 -23.11
N SER A 7 -83.15 13.29 -23.37
CA SER A 7 -82.55 12.44 -22.32
C SER A 7 -81.28 11.78 -22.88
N LYS A 8 -80.10 12.30 -22.51
CA LYS A 8 -79.22 11.81 -21.43
C LYS A 8 -78.67 10.39 -21.67
N ALA A 9 -77.40 10.37 -22.06
CA ALA A 9 -76.35 9.44 -21.67
C ALA A 9 -76.63 7.92 -21.73
N SER A 10 -75.91 7.24 -22.63
CA SER A 10 -74.97 6.20 -22.20
C SER A 10 -73.99 5.90 -23.33
N GLN A 11 -72.76 6.36 -23.14
CA GLN A 11 -71.62 5.65 -23.71
C GLN A 11 -71.58 4.28 -23.02
N GLY A 12 -71.90 3.22 -23.75
CA GLY A 12 -71.82 1.84 -23.31
C GLY A 12 -70.92 1.08 -24.27
N THR A 13 -69.66 0.99 -23.88
CA THR A 13 -68.57 0.22 -24.48
C THR A 13 -69.00 -1.17 -24.97
N LEU A 14 -68.92 -1.39 -26.29
CA LEU A 14 -68.97 -2.70 -26.92
C LEU A 14 -67.62 -3.42 -26.76
N TRP A 15 -67.24 -3.73 -25.52
CA TRP A 15 -66.18 -4.70 -25.18
C TRP A 15 -66.68 -5.50 -23.98
N GLY A 16 -67.42 -6.56 -24.28
CA GLY A 16 -68.02 -7.45 -23.30
C GLY A 16 -68.17 -8.83 -23.90
N ASN A 17 -67.08 -9.38 -24.43
CA ASN A 17 -66.90 -10.82 -24.60
C ASN A 17 -65.64 -11.19 -23.81
N ASP A 18 -65.68 -10.82 -22.53
CA ASP A 18 -64.77 -11.38 -21.53
C ASP A 18 -65.15 -12.85 -21.38
N VAL A 19 -64.15 -13.73 -21.44
CA VAL A 19 -64.31 -15.17 -21.44
C VAL A 19 -65.00 -15.56 -20.12
N SER A 20 -66.30 -15.81 -20.19
CA SER A 20 -67.07 -16.42 -19.11
C SER A 20 -66.86 -17.94 -19.13
N ASP A 21 -65.60 -18.39 -19.12
CA ASP A 21 -65.22 -19.75 -18.71
C ASP A 21 -64.81 -19.72 -17.23
N ASP A 22 -65.65 -19.12 -16.39
CA ASP A 22 -65.62 -19.35 -14.93
C ASP A 22 -66.28 -20.71 -14.57
N GLU A 23 -66.50 -21.59 -15.56
CA GLU A 23 -66.40 -23.04 -15.38
C GLU A 23 -64.92 -23.45 -15.39
N ALA A 24 -64.09 -22.77 -14.60
CA ALA A 24 -62.82 -23.29 -14.16
C ALA A 24 -63.12 -24.56 -13.36
N GLU A 25 -63.06 -25.68 -14.08
CA GLU A 25 -62.95 -27.07 -13.64
C GLU A 25 -62.83 -27.15 -12.11
N ALA A 26 -63.89 -27.67 -11.48
CA ALA A 26 -63.93 -27.95 -10.04
C ALA A 26 -62.55 -28.41 -9.55
N PRO A 27 -62.06 -27.90 -8.40
CA PRO A 27 -60.66 -28.06 -8.01
C PRO A 27 -60.31 -29.54 -8.13
N ILE A 28 -59.40 -29.84 -9.07
CA ILE A 28 -58.96 -31.22 -9.33
C ILE A 28 -58.32 -31.68 -8.02
N LEU A 29 -59.12 -32.33 -7.19
CA LEU A 29 -58.68 -32.93 -5.94
C LEU A 29 -57.56 -33.90 -6.31
N SER A 30 -56.46 -33.84 -5.58
CA SER A 30 -55.35 -34.75 -5.79
C SER A 30 -55.88 -36.18 -5.87
N THR A 31 -55.52 -36.89 -6.94
CA THR A 31 -55.96 -38.27 -7.15
C THR A 31 -55.59 -39.14 -5.93
N ARG A 32 -56.43 -40.13 -5.60
CA ARG A 32 -56.13 -41.07 -4.51
C ARG A 32 -54.76 -41.71 -4.70
N GLU A 33 -54.01 -41.83 -3.62
CA GLU A 33 -52.68 -42.46 -3.63
C GLU A 33 -52.81 -43.95 -3.90
N VAL A 34 -52.25 -44.40 -5.04
CA VAL A 34 -52.16 -45.82 -5.39
C VAL A 34 -50.68 -46.22 -5.43
N VAL A 35 -50.26 -47.05 -4.47
CA VAL A 35 -48.87 -47.52 -4.37
C VAL A 35 -48.70 -48.83 -5.14
N LYS A 36 -47.74 -48.87 -6.06
CA LYS A 36 -47.41 -50.09 -6.82
C LYS A 36 -46.72 -51.12 -5.92
N PRO A 37 -47.28 -52.33 -5.74
CA PRO A 37 -46.60 -53.38 -4.99
C PRO A 37 -45.31 -53.81 -5.70
N GLN A 38 -44.23 -53.96 -4.94
CA GLN A 38 -42.94 -54.41 -5.44
C GLN A 38 -42.78 -55.91 -5.22
N ALA A 39 -42.48 -56.68 -6.27
CA ALA A 39 -42.20 -58.11 -6.17
C ALA A 39 -40.77 -58.42 -5.66
N SER A 40 -40.04 -57.41 -5.19
CA SER A 40 -38.69 -57.58 -4.67
C SER A 40 -38.70 -58.20 -3.27
N HIS A 41 -37.95 -59.28 -3.09
CA HIS A 41 -37.72 -59.90 -1.79
C HIS A 41 -36.64 -59.19 -0.95
N LYS A 42 -35.96 -58.18 -1.50
CA LYS A 42 -34.88 -57.46 -0.78
C LYS A 42 -35.49 -56.52 0.26
N LYS A 43 -35.05 -56.66 1.51
CA LYS A 43 -35.45 -55.83 2.65
C LYS A 43 -34.39 -54.83 3.09
N ALA A 44 -33.16 -54.99 2.61
CA ALA A 44 -32.05 -54.09 2.90
C ALA A 44 -32.13 -52.83 2.02
N ASP A 45 -31.97 -51.66 2.64
CA ASP A 45 -31.87 -50.37 1.95
C ASP A 45 -30.45 -50.12 1.43
N VAL A 46 -30.01 -51.03 0.54
CA VAL A 46 -28.68 -50.97 -0.07
C VAL A 46 -28.83 -50.99 -1.58
N ASN A 47 -28.26 -49.99 -2.24
CA ASN A 47 -28.27 -49.91 -3.69
C ASN A 47 -27.36 -51.00 -4.30
N PRO A 48 -27.90 -51.98 -5.06
CA PRO A 48 -27.14 -53.14 -5.52
C PRO A 48 -26.13 -52.83 -6.64
N ARG A 49 -26.18 -51.65 -7.28
CA ARG A 49 -25.34 -51.29 -8.45
C ARG A 49 -24.52 -50.02 -8.27
N ALA A 50 -24.44 -49.48 -7.04
CA ALA A 50 -23.78 -48.21 -6.75
C ALA A 50 -22.25 -48.32 -6.57
N ASP A 51 -21.55 -48.88 -7.56
CA ASP A 51 -20.09 -48.91 -7.55
C ASP A 51 -19.50 -47.61 -8.12
N LYS A 52 -18.84 -46.83 -7.27
CA LYS A 52 -18.20 -45.56 -7.64
C LYS A 52 -17.00 -45.76 -8.58
N THR A 53 -16.38 -46.94 -8.60
CA THR A 53 -15.24 -47.24 -9.48
C THR A 53 -15.66 -47.41 -10.94
N LYS A 54 -16.92 -47.79 -11.17
CA LYS A 54 -17.51 -47.94 -12.51
C LYS A 54 -17.93 -46.62 -13.15
N ALA A 55 -17.79 -45.49 -12.43
CA ALA A 55 -18.10 -44.17 -12.95
C ALA A 55 -17.12 -43.79 -14.08
N LYS A 56 -17.65 -43.56 -15.28
CA LYS A 56 -16.87 -43.05 -16.41
C LYS A 56 -16.40 -41.63 -16.11
N LYS A 57 -15.09 -41.41 -15.95
CA LYS A 57 -14.47 -40.09 -15.66
C LYS A 57 -14.87 -38.99 -16.65
N PHE A 58 -15.22 -39.36 -17.88
CA PHE A 58 -15.71 -38.46 -18.93
C PHE A 58 -16.98 -39.03 -19.60
N GLY A 59 -17.90 -39.59 -18.81
CA GLY A 59 -19.04 -40.37 -19.33
C GLY A 59 -20.01 -39.58 -20.20
N LYS A 60 -20.38 -38.37 -19.78
CA LYS A 60 -21.20 -37.44 -20.56
C LYS A 60 -20.34 -36.25 -20.93
N LYS A 61 -20.42 -35.80 -22.18
CA LYS A 61 -19.76 -34.55 -22.60
C LYS A 61 -20.31 -33.43 -21.71
N PRO A 62 -19.45 -32.65 -21.03
CA PRO A 62 -19.93 -31.55 -20.23
C PRO A 62 -20.65 -30.56 -21.15
N VAL A 63 -21.84 -30.13 -20.75
CA VAL A 63 -22.51 -29.02 -21.41
C VAL A 63 -21.64 -27.78 -21.16
N THR A 64 -21.41 -26.97 -22.19
CA THR A 64 -20.54 -25.78 -22.14
C THR A 64 -21.31 -24.52 -22.55
N GLY A 65 -20.77 -23.34 -22.21
CA GLY A 65 -21.35 -22.06 -22.61
C GLY A 65 -22.67 -21.74 -21.88
N ASN A 66 -23.58 -21.06 -22.58
CA ASN A 66 -24.82 -20.56 -21.99
C ASN A 66 -25.75 -21.69 -21.50
N GLU A 67 -25.79 -22.81 -22.22
CA GLU A 67 -26.58 -23.98 -21.83
C GLU A 67 -26.07 -24.58 -20.50
N ALA A 68 -24.76 -24.51 -20.24
CA ALA A 68 -24.19 -24.94 -18.97
C ALA A 68 -24.60 -24.00 -17.83
N GLY A 69 -24.64 -22.70 -18.09
CA GLY A 69 -25.08 -21.69 -17.12
C GLY A 69 -26.52 -21.90 -16.67
N SER A 70 -27.45 -22.15 -17.61
CA SER A 70 -28.85 -22.40 -17.30
C SER A 70 -29.10 -23.73 -16.59
N LYS A 71 -28.28 -24.76 -16.89
CA LYS A 71 -28.37 -26.08 -16.24
C LYS A 71 -27.59 -26.16 -14.92
N PHE A 72 -26.73 -25.19 -14.62
CA PHE A 72 -25.92 -25.19 -13.41
C PHE A 72 -26.73 -24.65 -12.23
N SER A 73 -26.98 -25.52 -11.24
CA SER A 73 -27.59 -25.11 -9.97
C SER A 73 -26.53 -24.53 -9.03
N ASN A 74 -26.46 -23.19 -8.94
CA ASN A 74 -25.57 -22.52 -7.99
C ASN A 74 -26.11 -22.63 -6.55
N LYS A 75 -25.28 -23.07 -5.60
CA LYS A 75 -25.63 -23.20 -4.18
C LYS A 75 -25.02 -22.11 -3.28
N ASN A 76 -24.39 -21.09 -3.85
CA ASN A 76 -23.70 -20.04 -3.09
C ASN A 76 -24.61 -19.32 -2.08
N ARG A 77 -25.92 -19.31 -2.29
CA ARG A 77 -26.89 -18.69 -1.36
C ARG A 77 -27.02 -19.48 -0.06
N ASP A 78 -26.87 -20.80 -0.12
CA ASP A 78 -27.02 -21.70 1.04
C ASP A 78 -25.68 -21.98 1.73
N VAL A 79 -24.58 -21.47 1.19
CA VAL A 79 -23.22 -21.66 1.72
C VAL A 79 -22.82 -20.43 2.51
N GLU A 80 -22.40 -20.64 3.76
CA GLU A 80 -21.85 -19.57 4.58
C GLU A 80 -20.63 -18.91 3.93
N GLY A 81 -20.58 -17.58 3.99
CA GLY A 81 -19.46 -16.81 3.47
C GLY A 81 -18.14 -17.14 4.18
N PRO A 82 -16.99 -17.03 3.50
CA PRO A 82 -15.71 -17.32 4.12
C PRO A 82 -15.41 -16.32 5.25
N ARG A 83 -14.87 -16.81 6.36
CA ARG A 83 -14.56 -16.03 7.58
C ARG A 83 -13.59 -14.85 7.37
N SER A 84 -12.93 -14.76 6.22
CA SER A 84 -11.95 -13.74 5.87
C SER A 84 -12.53 -12.47 5.24
N THR A 85 -13.84 -12.43 4.93
CA THR A 85 -14.49 -11.24 4.35
C THR A 85 -14.71 -10.13 5.37
N PHE A 86 -14.68 -10.46 6.66
CA PHE A 86 -14.69 -9.48 7.73
C PHE A 86 -13.38 -8.70 7.70
N ARG A 87 -13.43 -7.46 7.22
CA ARG A 87 -12.30 -6.53 7.33
C ARG A 87 -12.05 -6.25 8.80
N LYS A 88 -11.13 -6.98 9.41
CA LYS A 88 -10.70 -6.72 10.78
C LYS A 88 -10.12 -5.30 10.83
N GLY A 89 -10.67 -4.46 11.70
CA GLY A 89 -10.27 -3.07 11.88
C GLY A 89 -8.78 -2.91 12.15
N SER A 90 -8.28 -1.69 11.97
CA SER A 90 -6.88 -1.32 12.15
C SER A 90 -6.27 -1.92 13.41
N LYS A 91 -5.00 -2.36 13.33
CA LYS A 91 -4.24 -2.94 14.45
C LYS A 91 -4.42 -2.13 15.74
N ASP A 92 -4.59 -2.82 16.86
CA ASP A 92 -4.86 -2.22 18.17
C ASP A 92 -3.82 -1.13 18.52
N LYS A 93 -4.29 0.10 18.75
CA LYS A 93 -3.45 1.24 19.17
C LYS A 93 -2.99 1.17 20.64
N LYS A 94 -3.33 0.09 21.35
CA LYS A 94 -3.05 -0.09 22.79
C LYS A 94 -1.54 -0.05 23.11
N PHE A 95 -0.70 -0.36 22.12
CA PHE A 95 0.76 -0.40 22.29
C PHE A 95 1.49 0.75 21.60
N ASP A 96 0.79 1.79 21.17
CA ASP A 96 1.40 2.91 20.42
C ASP A 96 2.37 3.74 21.29
N ARG A 97 2.02 3.94 22.57
CA ARG A 97 2.89 4.62 23.55
C ARG A 97 4.07 3.78 24.02
N HIS A 98 4.08 2.49 23.70
CA HIS A 98 5.11 1.55 24.16
C HIS A 98 6.14 1.35 23.05
N SER A 99 7.35 1.89 23.26
CA SER A 99 8.44 1.71 22.30
C SER A 99 8.71 0.21 22.08
N ARG A 100 8.68 -0.21 20.81
CA ARG A 100 8.97 -1.60 20.41
C ARG A 100 10.45 -1.83 20.12
N THR A 101 11.28 -0.79 20.22
CA THR A 101 12.69 -0.85 19.84
C THR A 101 13.54 -1.63 20.85
N GLY A 102 13.02 -1.85 22.06
CA GLY A 102 13.77 -2.48 23.17
C GLY A 102 14.97 -1.65 23.61
N ARG A 103 15.04 -0.38 23.19
CA ARG A 103 16.11 0.55 23.51
C ARG A 103 15.50 1.73 24.25
N SER A 104 16.07 2.04 25.40
CA SER A 104 15.85 3.28 26.15
C SER A 104 17.18 4.00 26.25
N GLU A 105 17.17 5.31 26.06
CA GLU A 105 18.32 6.15 26.38
C GLU A 105 18.57 6.13 27.88
N THR A 106 19.84 6.22 28.28
CA THR A 106 20.22 6.29 29.71
C THR A 106 20.23 7.73 30.17
N GLY A 107 20.03 7.97 31.47
CA GLY A 107 20.08 9.33 32.04
C GLY A 107 21.38 10.06 31.71
N LYS A 108 22.52 9.35 31.73
CA LYS A 108 23.82 9.90 31.30
C LYS A 108 23.85 10.30 29.83
N SER A 109 23.25 9.52 28.94
CA SER A 109 23.19 9.87 27.51
C SER A 109 22.32 11.10 27.25
N GLN A 110 21.29 11.32 28.07
CA GLN A 110 20.42 12.47 27.96
C GLN A 110 21.06 13.72 28.57
N HIS A 111 21.66 13.59 29.74
CA HIS A 111 22.44 14.62 30.42
C HIS A 111 23.58 15.13 29.55
N ASN A 112 24.41 14.25 28.98
CA ASN A 112 25.47 14.66 28.04
C ASN A 112 24.96 15.36 26.77
N LYS A 113 23.70 15.13 26.37
CA LYS A 113 23.12 15.67 25.13
C LYS A 113 22.39 16.99 25.36
N LEU A 114 21.73 17.15 26.50
CA LEU A 114 20.92 18.31 26.85
C LEU A 114 21.63 19.25 27.82
N GLY A 115 22.70 18.80 28.48
CA GLY A 115 23.39 19.52 29.54
C GLY A 115 22.60 19.55 30.86
N ASP A 116 23.21 20.14 31.88
CA ASP A 116 22.50 20.58 33.08
C ASP A 116 22.08 22.04 32.91
N GLU A 117 20.82 22.32 33.24
CA GLU A 117 20.25 23.67 33.10
C GLU A 117 21.02 24.70 33.94
N ALA A 118 21.47 24.32 35.14
CA ALA A 118 22.21 25.22 36.03
C ALA A 118 23.62 25.56 35.52
N GLU A 119 24.35 24.57 34.99
CA GLU A 119 25.68 24.79 34.42
C GLU A 119 25.57 25.63 33.14
N SER A 120 24.57 25.35 32.30
CA SER A 120 24.34 26.11 31.07
C SER A 120 23.97 27.57 31.30
N GLN A 121 23.31 27.91 32.42
CA GLN A 121 22.98 29.29 32.76
C GLN A 121 24.22 30.07 33.20
N ILE A 122 25.08 29.45 34.00
CA ILE A 122 26.32 30.08 34.49
C ILE A 122 27.29 30.29 33.32
N GLU A 123 27.43 29.31 32.43
CA GLU A 123 28.25 29.44 31.23
C GLU A 123 27.69 30.49 30.26
N ALA A 124 26.37 30.54 30.07
CA ALA A 124 25.75 31.55 29.23
C ALA A 124 25.86 32.98 29.80
N GLU A 125 25.79 33.13 31.13
CA GLU A 125 26.04 34.42 31.79
C GLU A 125 27.50 34.84 31.63
N ALA A 126 28.46 33.92 31.82
CA ALA A 126 29.87 34.21 31.62
C ALA A 126 30.22 34.51 30.15
N ASP A 127 29.62 33.80 29.18
CA ASP A 127 29.78 34.07 27.76
C ASP A 127 29.14 35.42 27.37
N ALA A 128 28.01 35.78 27.97
CA ALA A 128 27.38 37.09 27.76
C ALA A 128 28.22 38.23 28.37
N GLU A 129 28.80 38.02 29.55
CA GLU A 129 29.75 38.97 30.15
C GLU A 129 31.01 39.10 29.29
N ALA A 130 31.53 38.00 28.74
CA ALA A 130 32.67 38.02 27.83
C ALA A 130 32.35 38.70 26.49
N GLU A 131 31.15 38.51 25.92
CA GLU A 131 30.73 39.26 24.73
C GLU A 131 30.58 40.76 25.02
N ILE A 132 30.10 41.15 26.21
CA ILE A 132 30.03 42.55 26.62
C ILE A 132 31.43 43.15 26.79
N GLU A 133 32.36 42.40 27.39
CA GLU A 133 33.76 42.83 27.51
C GLU A 133 34.46 42.88 26.14
N GLU A 134 34.17 41.95 25.23
CA GLU A 134 34.69 41.98 23.85
C GLU A 134 34.12 43.16 23.06
N ASP A 135 32.83 43.47 23.21
CA ASP A 135 32.18 44.66 22.64
C ASP A 135 32.76 45.96 23.23
N GLU A 136 33.05 46.01 24.54
CA GLU A 136 33.65 47.17 25.20
C GLU A 136 35.12 47.37 24.78
N VAL A 137 35.87 46.27 24.54
CA VAL A 137 37.23 46.32 23.98
C VAL A 137 37.21 46.70 22.49
N GLU A 138 36.23 46.25 21.69
CA GLU A 138 36.05 46.72 20.30
C GLU A 138 35.66 48.21 20.23
N GLU A 139 34.94 48.74 21.22
CA GLU A 139 34.66 50.19 21.33
C GLU A 139 35.91 51.01 21.72
N GLU A 140 36.84 50.46 22.51
CA GLU A 140 38.13 51.09 22.81
C GLU A 140 39.16 50.96 21.69
N GLU A 141 39.06 49.94 20.83
CA GLU A 141 39.82 49.78 19.58
C GLU A 141 39.16 50.47 18.38
N GLN A 142 38.49 51.61 18.57
CA GLN A 142 38.19 52.47 17.44
C GLN A 142 39.51 52.75 16.68
N PRO A 143 39.58 52.42 15.38
CA PRO A 143 40.79 52.62 14.62
C PRO A 143 41.11 54.09 14.70
N VAL A 144 42.33 54.42 15.14
CA VAL A 144 42.87 55.78 15.03
C VAL A 144 42.58 56.24 13.61
N LEU A 145 41.63 57.18 13.49
CA LEU A 145 41.15 57.71 12.21
C LEU A 145 42.31 58.46 11.56
N THR A 146 43.16 57.74 10.84
CA THR A 146 44.10 58.36 9.91
C THR A 146 43.26 59.09 8.86
N SER A 147 43.60 60.33 8.54
CA SER A 147 42.87 61.05 7.50
C SER A 147 42.97 60.27 6.19
N ALA A 148 41.97 60.37 5.31
CA ALA A 148 42.00 59.69 4.01
C ALA A 148 43.29 60.01 3.22
N ALA A 149 43.83 61.22 3.40
CA ALA A 149 45.10 61.65 2.78
C ALA A 149 46.31 60.85 3.30
N ASP A 150 46.36 60.55 4.59
CA ASP A 150 47.45 59.78 5.20
C ASP A 150 47.41 58.31 4.74
N TYR A 151 46.20 57.75 4.58
CA TYR A 151 46.00 56.41 4.04
C TYR A 151 46.45 56.29 2.58
N PHE A 152 46.08 57.25 1.73
CA PHE A 152 46.56 57.27 0.33
C PHE A 152 48.07 57.43 0.25
N SER A 153 48.66 58.26 1.13
CA SER A 153 50.12 58.44 1.19
C SER A 153 50.84 57.15 1.62
N GLN A 154 50.30 56.40 2.58
CA GLN A 154 50.84 55.09 2.95
C GLN A 154 50.68 54.06 1.83
N LEU A 155 49.54 54.02 1.14
CA LEU A 155 49.33 53.13 0.01
C LEU A 155 50.30 53.43 -1.14
N GLU A 156 50.56 54.71 -1.45
CA GLU A 156 51.54 55.10 -2.46
C GLU A 156 52.96 54.69 -2.05
N GLN A 157 53.32 54.84 -0.77
CA GLN A 157 54.62 54.40 -0.25
C GLN A 157 54.77 52.87 -0.30
N GLN A 158 53.73 52.12 0.07
CA GLN A 158 53.71 50.66 -0.06
C GLN A 158 53.77 50.23 -1.52
N GLN A 159 53.01 50.86 -2.41
CA GLN A 159 53.07 50.62 -3.85
C GLN A 159 54.43 51.01 -4.44
N ALA A 160 55.11 52.01 -3.93
CA ALA A 160 56.48 52.33 -4.34
C ALA A 160 57.49 51.29 -3.85
N GLN A 161 57.29 50.73 -2.65
CA GLN A 161 58.10 49.65 -2.10
C GLN A 161 57.90 48.31 -2.85
N PHE A 162 56.67 47.97 -3.23
CA PHE A 162 56.34 46.73 -3.96
C PHE A 162 56.33 46.88 -5.50
N GLY A 163 56.19 48.10 -6.01
CA GLY A 163 56.15 48.44 -7.43
C GLY A 163 57.52 48.51 -8.09
N SER A 164 58.60 48.40 -7.31
CA SER A 164 59.89 48.01 -7.86
C SER A 164 59.77 46.55 -8.32
N LYS A 165 59.64 46.38 -9.64
CA LYS A 165 59.55 45.05 -10.27
C LYS A 165 60.66 44.16 -9.68
N PRO A 166 60.34 43.03 -9.03
CA PRO A 166 61.38 42.08 -8.68
C PRO A 166 62.02 41.65 -10.00
N LYS A 167 63.33 41.89 -10.14
CA LYS A 167 64.10 41.32 -11.26
C LYS A 167 63.90 39.82 -11.16
N ALA A 168 63.15 39.25 -12.10
CA ALA A 168 62.77 37.85 -12.08
C ALA A 168 64.03 36.98 -11.97
N ALA A 169 64.24 36.37 -10.81
CA ALA A 169 65.20 35.29 -10.66
C ALA A 169 64.64 34.08 -11.41
N ALA A 170 65.42 33.54 -12.33
CA ALA A 170 65.05 32.43 -13.19
C ALA A 170 64.54 31.23 -12.38
N ILE A 171 63.34 30.76 -12.71
CA ILE A 171 62.70 29.60 -12.09
C ILE A 171 63.46 28.34 -12.52
N ASN A 172 64.07 27.66 -11.55
CA ASN A 172 64.80 26.41 -11.79
C ASN A 172 63.82 25.26 -12.09
N ALA A 173 64.07 24.54 -13.19
CA ALA A 173 63.30 23.41 -13.75
C ALA A 173 63.15 22.16 -12.83
N LYS A 174 63.49 22.27 -11.55
CA LYS A 174 63.37 21.19 -10.55
C LYS A 174 61.97 21.07 -9.94
N LEU A 175 61.13 22.10 -10.05
CA LEU A 175 59.75 22.11 -9.50
C LEU A 175 58.71 21.43 -10.40
N LEU A 176 59.06 21.09 -11.65
CA LEU A 176 58.16 20.40 -12.60
C LEU A 176 58.22 18.87 -12.51
N LYS A 177 58.99 18.32 -11.56
CA LYS A 177 59.10 16.86 -11.30
C LYS A 177 58.45 16.42 -9.97
N ALA A 178 57.34 17.04 -9.59
CA ALA A 178 56.54 16.54 -8.48
C ALA A 178 55.51 15.53 -9.03
N GLU A 179 55.71 14.26 -8.71
CA GLU A 179 54.81 13.16 -9.08
C GLU A 179 53.40 13.35 -8.48
N LYS A 180 52.37 13.04 -9.26
CA LYS A 180 50.98 13.05 -8.82
C LYS A 180 50.80 12.01 -7.71
N ILE A 181 50.55 12.46 -6.49
CA ILE A 181 50.16 11.60 -5.37
C ILE A 181 48.70 11.15 -5.61
N VAL A 182 48.53 9.96 -6.18
CA VAL A 182 47.23 9.29 -6.26
C VAL A 182 47.04 8.53 -4.94
N LYS A 183 45.98 8.85 -4.20
CA LYS A 183 45.63 8.14 -2.97
C LYS A 183 45.15 6.73 -3.31
N GLU A 184 46.04 5.76 -3.24
CA GLU A 184 45.69 4.35 -3.26
C GLU A 184 44.99 3.99 -1.95
N ARG A 185 43.77 3.46 -2.06
CA ARG A 185 43.03 2.91 -0.92
C ARG A 185 43.16 1.39 -1.00
N GLU A 186 43.94 0.82 -0.10
CA GLU A 186 44.06 -0.63 0.02
C GLU A 186 42.77 -1.21 0.63
N GLU A 187 42.14 -2.14 -0.10
CA GLU A 187 40.99 -2.90 0.40
C GLU A 187 41.50 -4.00 1.33
N PHE A 188 41.38 -3.78 2.65
CA PHE A 188 41.92 -4.66 3.69
C PHE A 188 41.28 -6.07 3.74
N ILE A 189 40.17 -6.31 3.02
CA ILE A 189 39.61 -7.66 2.85
C ILE A 189 39.02 -7.76 1.43
N PRO A 190 39.48 -8.70 0.57
CA PRO A 190 38.86 -8.90 -0.74
C PRO A 190 37.44 -9.47 -0.56
N ALA A 191 36.44 -8.78 -1.10
CA ALA A 191 35.05 -9.24 -1.04
C ALA A 191 34.86 -10.55 -1.83
N THR A 192 34.70 -11.67 -1.13
CA THR A 192 34.63 -13.03 -1.71
C THR A 192 33.31 -13.37 -2.43
N ALA A 193 32.36 -12.42 -2.55
CA ALA A 193 31.11 -12.67 -3.24
C ALA A 193 30.54 -11.41 -3.90
N VAL A 194 31.00 -11.11 -5.12
CA VAL A 194 30.44 -10.06 -5.96
C VAL A 194 29.10 -10.55 -6.55
N LYS A 195 27.99 -10.22 -5.89
CA LYS A 195 26.66 -10.41 -6.46
C LYS A 195 26.48 -9.44 -7.64
N LYS A 196 26.38 -9.97 -8.86
CA LYS A 196 26.08 -9.19 -10.07
C LYS A 196 24.71 -8.53 -9.91
N THR A 197 24.70 -7.24 -9.62
CA THR A 197 23.48 -6.43 -9.61
C THR A 197 23.03 -6.23 -11.05
N ARG A 198 21.87 -6.80 -11.41
CA ARG A 198 21.27 -6.59 -12.73
C ARG A 198 20.77 -5.15 -12.80
N THR A 199 21.54 -4.28 -13.44
CA THR A 199 21.15 -2.88 -13.67
C THR A 199 19.96 -2.86 -14.63
N LYS A 200 18.88 -2.21 -14.22
CA LYS A 200 17.72 -1.95 -15.09
C LYS A 200 18.05 -0.73 -15.94
N ALA A 201 17.83 -0.82 -17.25
CA ALA A 201 18.03 0.30 -18.17
C ALA A 201 17.22 1.53 -17.69
N LYS A 202 17.90 2.66 -17.57
CA LYS A 202 17.26 3.93 -17.18
C LYS A 202 16.34 4.35 -18.32
N LYS A 203 15.09 4.70 -17.99
CA LYS A 203 14.12 5.18 -18.98
C LYS A 203 14.57 6.56 -19.46
N GLU A 204 14.79 6.69 -20.75
CA GLU A 204 15.09 7.96 -21.40
C GLU A 204 13.80 8.78 -21.55
N LYS A 205 13.91 10.10 -21.37
CA LYS A 205 12.79 11.02 -21.54
C LYS A 205 12.64 11.27 -23.04
N ILE A 206 11.51 10.84 -23.59
CA ILE A 206 11.10 11.17 -24.95
C ILE A 206 10.39 12.52 -24.86
N TYR A 207 10.98 13.55 -25.46
CA TYR A 207 10.32 14.84 -25.64
C TYR A 207 9.41 14.72 -26.86
N VAL A 208 8.13 15.01 -26.67
CA VAL A 208 7.13 15.03 -27.74
C VAL A 208 6.80 16.49 -28.00
N ASP A 209 7.18 16.98 -29.18
CA ASP A 209 6.83 18.31 -29.64
C ASP A 209 5.36 18.28 -30.08
N ALA A 210 4.50 18.91 -29.29
CA ALA A 210 3.07 18.99 -29.57
C ALA A 210 2.77 20.30 -30.30
N ASP A 211 2.41 20.21 -31.57
CA ASP A 211 1.84 21.32 -32.33
C ASP A 211 0.40 21.59 -31.85
N ILE A 212 0.26 22.47 -30.86
CA ILE A 212 -1.05 22.88 -30.35
C ILE A 212 -1.67 23.89 -31.31
N LYS A 213 -2.55 23.41 -32.20
CA LYS A 213 -3.46 24.28 -32.95
C LYS A 213 -4.68 24.59 -32.10
N VAL A 214 -4.75 25.83 -31.59
CA VAL A 214 -5.93 26.34 -30.89
C VAL A 214 -6.96 26.77 -31.93
N ALA A 215 -7.95 25.93 -32.18
CA ALA A 215 -9.12 26.32 -32.97
C ALA A 215 -9.93 27.38 -32.20
N SER A 216 -10.30 28.48 -32.87
CA SER A 216 -11.21 29.48 -32.33
C SER A 216 -12.61 28.88 -32.17
N SER A 217 -13.42 29.47 -31.27
CA SER A 217 -14.73 28.96 -30.87
C SER A 217 -15.75 28.78 -32.00
N SER A 218 -15.45 29.23 -33.22
CA SER A 218 -16.31 29.11 -34.40
C SER A 218 -16.28 27.73 -35.07
N ASP A 219 -15.27 26.90 -34.83
CA ASP A 219 -15.08 25.63 -35.54
C ASP A 219 -15.54 24.39 -34.73
N ARG A 220 -16.31 24.60 -33.67
CA ARG A 220 -16.73 23.52 -32.76
C ARG A 220 -18.10 22.97 -33.17
N PRO A 221 -18.23 21.68 -33.55
CA PRO A 221 -19.55 21.11 -33.88
C PRO A 221 -20.47 21.13 -32.65
N PRO A 222 -21.79 21.35 -32.82
CA PRO A 222 -22.71 21.53 -31.71
C PRO A 222 -22.78 20.25 -30.86
N ARG A 223 -22.55 20.41 -29.54
CA ARG A 223 -22.70 19.34 -28.55
C ARG A 223 -24.18 18.99 -28.42
N GLY A 224 -24.55 17.81 -28.87
CA GLY A 224 -25.90 17.28 -28.71
C GLY A 224 -26.28 17.11 -27.23
N ASP A 225 -27.45 17.61 -26.90
CA ASP A 225 -28.15 17.41 -25.63
C ASP A 225 -28.38 15.94 -25.33
N ARG A 226 -27.84 15.43 -24.21
CA ARG A 226 -28.37 14.22 -23.54
C ARG A 226 -28.31 14.38 -22.03
N ARG A 227 -29.35 15.03 -21.49
CA ARG A 227 -29.87 14.72 -20.16
C ARG A 227 -30.59 13.36 -20.23
N GLY A 228 -30.16 12.40 -19.42
CA GLY A 228 -30.93 11.18 -19.16
C GLY A 228 -30.05 9.99 -18.79
N GLY A 229 -30.26 9.43 -17.60
CA GLY A 229 -29.78 8.09 -17.26
C GLY A 229 -28.78 8.02 -16.12
N ARG A 230 -29.30 7.99 -14.88
CA ARG A 230 -28.59 7.39 -13.74
C ARG A 230 -28.35 5.91 -14.05
N GLY A 231 -27.10 5.47 -13.89
CA GLY A 231 -26.77 4.10 -13.57
C GLY A 231 -25.87 3.41 -14.59
N ASP A 232 -24.56 3.44 -14.36
CA ASP A 232 -23.70 2.33 -14.76
C ASP A 232 -22.47 2.26 -13.85
N ARG A 233 -22.48 1.24 -12.99
CA ARG A 233 -21.34 0.79 -12.21
C ARG A 233 -20.68 -0.34 -13.00
N GLY A 234 -19.41 -0.14 -13.37
CA GLY A 234 -18.44 -1.23 -13.35
C GLY A 234 -17.95 -1.77 -14.68
N ASP A 235 -17.15 -0.98 -15.40
CA ASP A 235 -16.19 -1.49 -16.36
C ASP A 235 -14.76 -1.19 -15.91
N ARG A 236 -14.10 -2.13 -15.22
CA ARG A 236 -12.63 -2.23 -15.19
C ARG A 236 -12.15 -3.68 -14.99
N ARG A 237 -11.48 -4.17 -16.04
CA ARG A 237 -10.47 -5.27 -16.12
C ARG A 237 -11.07 -6.66 -16.40
N GLY A 238 -10.84 -7.31 -17.54
CA GLY A 238 -9.70 -7.24 -18.46
C GLY A 238 -8.62 -8.26 -18.10
N GLY A 239 -8.74 -9.48 -18.66
CA GLY A 239 -7.69 -10.21 -19.35
C GLY A 239 -6.51 -10.86 -18.58
N ARG A 240 -6.18 -12.09 -19.03
CA ARG A 240 -5.00 -12.94 -18.75
C ARG A 240 -5.12 -13.80 -17.48
N GLY A 241 -4.85 -15.11 -17.48
CA GLY A 241 -4.29 -16.01 -18.48
C GLY A 241 -3.89 -17.31 -17.76
N ASP A 242 -4.41 -18.42 -18.28
CA ASP A 242 -3.77 -19.72 -18.47
C ASP A 242 -2.56 -20.20 -17.63
N ARG A 243 -2.70 -21.46 -17.17
CA ARG A 243 -1.68 -22.53 -17.02
C ARG A 243 -0.72 -22.43 -15.81
N ARG A 244 -0.29 -23.50 -15.13
CA ARG A 244 -0.64 -24.92 -14.92
C ARG A 244 0.51 -25.47 -14.05
N GLY A 245 0.23 -26.32 -13.06
CA GLY A 245 1.21 -27.24 -12.42
C GLY A 245 1.99 -26.62 -11.26
N GLY A 246 2.16 -27.25 -10.09
CA GLY A 246 1.81 -28.60 -9.66
C GLY A 246 2.56 -28.93 -8.34
N ARG A 247 2.04 -29.91 -7.60
CA ARG A 247 2.55 -30.53 -6.35
C ARG A 247 2.37 -29.67 -5.08
N GLY A 248 1.64 -30.08 -4.04
CA GLY A 248 1.29 -31.42 -3.58
C GLY A 248 2.21 -31.82 -2.42
N GLY A 249 1.67 -31.86 -1.19
CA GLY A 249 2.37 -32.36 0.00
C GLY A 249 1.52 -32.18 1.26
N ARG A 250 0.83 -33.25 1.67
CA ARG A 250 0.03 -33.39 2.89
C ARG A 250 0.88 -33.88 4.06
N GLY A 251 0.39 -33.64 5.28
CA GLY A 251 0.72 -34.36 6.51
C GLY A 251 1.35 -33.44 7.55
N GLU A 252 0.90 -33.30 8.80
CA GLU A 252 -0.06 -34.07 9.61
C GLU A 252 -0.77 -33.12 10.59
N ARG A 253 -2.00 -33.48 10.99
CA ARG A 253 -2.69 -32.91 12.14
C ARG A 253 -2.82 -34.01 13.19
N ALA A 254 -2.44 -33.71 14.42
CA ALA A 254 -2.88 -34.40 15.63
C ALA A 254 -3.34 -33.35 16.66
N PRO A 255 -4.25 -33.71 17.60
CA PRO A 255 -5.31 -32.83 18.05
C PRO A 255 -4.93 -31.89 19.20
N LYS A 256 -5.71 -30.82 19.29
CA LYS A 256 -5.72 -29.82 20.34
C LYS A 256 -6.76 -30.24 21.36
N ASP A 257 -6.35 -30.61 22.58
CA ASP A 257 -7.17 -30.54 23.80
C ASP A 257 -6.29 -30.68 25.06
N SER A 258 -6.02 -29.56 25.73
CA SER A 258 -6.11 -29.44 27.19
C SER A 258 -5.91 -27.98 27.61
N LYS A 259 -6.87 -27.47 28.39
CA LYS A 259 -6.80 -26.18 29.08
C LYS A 259 -5.80 -26.28 30.23
N PRO A 260 -4.97 -25.27 30.54
CA PRO A 260 -4.33 -25.20 31.85
C PRO A 260 -5.30 -24.57 32.86
N ALA A 261 -5.56 -25.33 33.92
CA ALA A 261 -6.15 -24.84 35.16
C ALA A 261 -5.08 -24.16 36.03
N ALA A 262 -5.51 -23.11 36.74
CA ALA A 262 -4.99 -22.52 37.96
C ALA A 262 -3.50 -22.76 38.33
N SER A 263 -2.73 -21.67 38.27
CA SER A 263 -1.38 -21.53 38.82
C SER A 263 -1.37 -21.55 40.35
N ALA A 264 -0.63 -22.49 40.94
CA ALA A 264 0.02 -22.36 42.24
C ALA A 264 1.54 -22.14 42.02
N PRO A 265 2.25 -21.39 42.88
CA PRO A 265 3.61 -20.94 42.59
C PRO A 265 4.64 -22.08 42.73
N ALA A 266 5.44 -22.27 41.68
CA ALA A 266 6.57 -23.20 41.69
C ALA A 266 7.73 -22.61 42.48
N SER A 267 8.23 -23.38 43.45
CA SER A 267 9.52 -23.15 44.11
C SER A 267 10.66 -23.30 43.10
N THR A 268 11.46 -22.26 42.94
CA THR A 268 12.66 -22.28 42.11
C THR A 268 13.78 -23.01 42.87
N GLY A 269 14.00 -24.29 42.53
CA GLY A 269 15.21 -25.01 42.92
C GLY A 269 16.42 -24.38 42.24
N PHE A 270 17.35 -23.85 43.03
CA PHE A 270 18.64 -23.37 42.59
C PHE A 270 19.53 -24.58 42.25
N ASP A 271 20.14 -24.57 41.06
CA ASP A 271 20.93 -25.68 40.53
C ASP A 271 22.39 -25.23 40.43
N GLU A 272 23.14 -25.51 41.50
CA GLU A 272 24.55 -25.12 41.72
C GLU A 272 25.52 -25.74 40.70
N SER A 273 25.07 -26.72 39.91
CA SER A 273 25.85 -27.37 38.85
C SER A 273 26.10 -26.49 37.62
N LYS A 274 25.47 -25.31 37.54
CA LYS A 274 25.53 -24.40 36.38
C LYS A 274 26.43 -23.19 36.56
N PHE A 275 27.14 -23.08 37.69
CA PHE A 275 28.10 -22.00 37.91
C PHE A 275 29.52 -22.56 38.06
N PRO A 276 30.50 -22.05 37.30
CA PRO A 276 31.90 -22.41 37.51
C PRO A 276 32.34 -21.91 38.89
N ALA A 277 32.81 -22.81 39.75
CA ALA A 277 33.33 -22.48 41.06
C ALA A 277 34.51 -21.50 40.94
N LEU A 278 34.52 -20.46 41.79
CA LEU A 278 35.66 -19.58 42.02
C LEU A 278 36.67 -20.26 42.95
#